data_AF-A0A6I1MZV3-F1
#
_entry.id   AF-A0A6I1MZV3-F1
#
_cell.length_a   1.000
_cell.length_b   1.000
_cell.length_c   1.000
_cell.angle_alpha   90.00
_cell.angle_beta   90.00
_cell.angle_gamma   90.00
#
_symmetry.space_group_name_H-M   'P 1'
#
loop_
_entity.id
_entity.type
_entity.pdbx_description
1 polymer ?
#
loop_
_entity_poly.entity_id
_entity_poly.type
_entity_poly.pdbx_seq_one_letter_code
_entity_poly.pdbx_strand_id
1 'polypeptide(L)' 'MRDIAKEVYTKMKIGSVAWVKPVAAKGDTIESFQGALDSAKLLEEEGLIDVQKVTRQADGLIDAIRILRLA' A
#
# COMPACT_ATOMS: atom_id res chain seq x y z
N MET A 1 -6.00 -13.01 -4.82
CA MET A 1 -6.24 -11.76 -4.05
C MET A 1 -5.38 -10.67 -4.69
N ARG A 2 -5.90 -9.47 -4.91
CA ARG A 2 -5.18 -8.42 -5.64
C ARG A 2 -4.19 -7.71 -4.70
N ASP A 3 -2.92 -7.70 -5.07
CA ASP A 3 -1.89 -6.95 -4.33
C ASP A 3 -1.87 -5.49 -4.80
N ILE A 4 -2.63 -4.66 -4.10
CA ILE A 4 -2.76 -3.25 -4.41
C ILE A 4 -1.47 -2.46 -4.13
N ALA A 5 -0.65 -2.89 -3.17
CA ALA A 5 0.64 -2.24 -2.88
C ALA A 5 1.57 -2.41 -4.07
N LYS A 6 1.68 -3.62 -4.61
CA LYS A 6 2.46 -3.91 -5.81
C LYS A 6 1.89 -3.23 -7.06
N GLU A 7 0.58 -3.17 -7.24
CA GLU A 7 -0.02 -2.46 -8.37
C GLU A 7 0.32 -0.96 -8.32
N VAL A 8 0.20 -0.31 -7.16
CA VAL A 8 0.54 1.11 -7.02
C VAL A 8 2.03 1.31 -7.28
N TYR A 9 2.89 0.50 -6.67
CA TYR A 9 4.34 0.51 -6.91
C TYR A 9 4.68 0.46 -8.41
N THR A 10 4.13 -0.51 -9.16
CA THR A 10 4.44 -0.68 -10.59
C THR A 10 4.06 0.55 -11.44
N LYS A 11 3.08 1.34 -11.02
CA LYS A 11 2.63 2.55 -11.72
C LYS A 11 3.34 3.83 -11.28
N MET A 12 4.01 3.80 -10.13
CA MET A 12 4.74 4.95 -9.60
C MET A 12 6.01 5.22 -10.41
N LYS A 13 6.49 6.47 -10.40
CA LYS A 13 7.85 6.80 -10.87
C LYS A 13 8.84 6.67 -9.71
N ILE A 14 10.10 6.33 -10.00
CA ILE A 14 11.15 6.33 -8.96
C ILE A 14 11.25 7.73 -8.34
N GLY A 15 11.36 7.80 -7.01
CA GLY A 15 11.37 9.04 -6.22
C GLY A 15 9.99 9.67 -5.99
N SER A 16 8.91 9.07 -6.50
CA SER A 16 7.55 9.57 -6.25
C SER A 16 6.94 8.95 -4.99
N VAL A 17 5.98 9.67 -4.40
CA VAL A 17 5.19 9.20 -3.24
C VAL A 17 3.75 8.95 -3.66
N ALA A 18 3.13 7.93 -3.09
CA ALA A 18 1.72 7.63 -3.34
C ALA A 18 1.00 7.21 -2.06
N TRP A 19 -0.31 7.46 -2.03
CA TRP A 19 -1.22 6.89 -1.06
C TRP A 19 -1.90 5.66 -1.65
N VAL A 20 -1.69 4.52 -1.02
CA VAL A 20 -2.40 3.27 -1.29
C VAL A 20 -3.65 3.26 -0.41
N LYS A 21 -4.81 3.07 -1.02
CA LYS A 21 -6.12 2.98 -0.34
C LYS A 21 -6.94 1.88 -1.01
N PRO A 22 -7.85 1.19 -0.29
CA PRO A 22 -8.77 0.25 -0.92
C PRO A 22 -9.64 0.96 -1.96
N VAL A 23 -9.79 0.35 -3.14
CA VAL A 23 -10.61 0.87 -4.23
C VAL A 23 -11.87 0.01 -4.38
N ALA A 24 -12.98 0.49 -3.82
CA ALA A 24 -14.28 -0.20 -3.90
C ALA A 24 -14.71 -0.49 -5.36
N ALA A 25 -14.42 0.42 -6.29
CA ALA A 25 -14.71 0.23 -7.72
C ALA A 25 -13.95 -0.95 -8.36
N LYS A 26 -12.90 -1.46 -7.71
CA LYS A 26 -12.14 -2.64 -8.14
C LYS A 26 -12.39 -3.85 -7.22
N GLY A 27 -13.39 -3.77 -6.35
CA GLY A 27 -13.78 -4.84 -5.43
C GLY A 27 -12.93 -4.94 -4.16
N ASP A 28 -12.06 -3.96 -3.88
CA ASP A 28 -11.30 -3.96 -2.63
C ASP A 28 -12.19 -3.50 -1.46
N THR A 29 -12.13 -4.22 -0.34
CA THR A 29 -12.73 -3.84 0.94
C THR A 29 -11.65 -3.47 1.96
N ILE A 30 -12.01 -2.76 3.04
CA ILE A 30 -11.11 -2.49 4.17
C ILE A 30 -10.52 -3.80 4.73
N GLU A 31 -11.33 -4.85 4.84
CA GLU A 31 -10.89 -6.16 5.34
C GLU A 31 -9.83 -6.79 4.43
N SER A 32 -10.07 -6.77 3.11
CA SER A 32 -9.09 -7.26 2.13
C SER A 32 -7.81 -6.44 2.09
N PHE A 33 -7.90 -5.15 2.46
CA PHE A 33 -6.78 -4.21 2.47
C PHE A 33 -5.82 -4.42 3.65
N GLN A 34 -6.22 -5.16 4.69
CA GLN A 34 -5.34 -5.41 5.84
C GLN A 34 -4.02 -6.09 5.43
N GLY A 35 -4.08 -7.01 4.45
CA GLY A 35 -2.88 -7.68 3.90
C GLY A 35 -2.02 -6.81 2.96
N ALA A 36 -2.47 -5.60 2.60
CA ALA A 36 -1.69 -4.70 1.76
C ALA A 36 -0.46 -4.16 2.50
N LEU A 37 -0.50 -4.08 3.84
CA LEU A 37 0.65 -3.67 4.63
C LEU A 37 1.76 -4.71 4.60
N ASP A 38 1.43 -6.00 4.72
CA ASP A 38 2.42 -7.07 4.64
C ASP A 38 3.09 -7.09 3.26
N SER A 39 2.30 -6.88 2.20
CA SER A 39 2.83 -6.77 0.84
C SER A 39 3.73 -5.55 0.66
N ALA A 40 3.36 -4.40 1.24
CA ALA A 40 4.20 -3.19 1.21
C ALA A 40 5.52 -3.38 1.99
N LYS A 41 5.49 -4.09 3.12
CA LYS A 41 6.69 -4.41 3.90
C LYS A 41 7.65 -5.32 3.15
N LEU A 42 7.14 -6.33 2.43
CA LEU A 42 7.99 -7.19 1.60
C LEU A 42 8.73 -6.36 0.54
N LEU A 43 8.04 -5.43 -0.12
CA LEU A 43 8.65 -4.53 -1.10
C LEU A 43 9.67 -3.57 -0.46
N GLU A 44 9.47 -3.18 0.79
CA GLU A 44 10.41 -2.37 1.57
C GLU A 44 11.66 -3.17 1.95
N GLU A 45 11.50 -4.42 2.38
CA GLU A 45 12.61 -5.34 2.65
C GLU A 45 13.44 -5.64 1.39
N GLU A 46 12.80 -5.66 0.22
CA GLU A 46 13.48 -5.75 -1.09
C GLU A 46 14.14 -4.44 -1.54
N GLY A 47 13.98 -3.34 -0.78
CA GLY A 47 14.53 -2.01 -1.09
C GLY A 47 13.85 -1.32 -2.28
N LEU A 48 12.65 -1.75 -2.66
CA LEU A 48 11.91 -1.21 -3.80
C LEU A 48 11.09 0.03 -3.42
N ILE A 49 10.57 0.05 -2.19
CA ILE A 49 9.81 1.17 -1.65
C ILE A 49 10.22 1.46 -0.20
N ASP A 50 9.72 2.56 0.34
CA ASP A 50 9.79 2.91 1.77
C ASP A 50 8.39 3.26 2.28
N VAL A 51 7.97 2.61 3.38
CA VAL A 51 6.65 2.79 3.98
C VAL A 51 6.68 3.97 4.95
N GLN A 52 6.33 5.13 4.43
CA GLN A 52 6.40 6.40 5.14
C GLN A 52 5.35 6.57 6.24
N LYS A 53 4.13 6.07 6.04
CA LYS A 53 3.02 6.25 7.00
C LYS A 53 1.94 5.18 6.81
N VAL A 54 1.39 4.71 7.92
CA VAL A 54 0.19 3.86 7.94
C VAL A 54 -0.92 4.59 8.69
N THR A 55 -2.08 4.71 8.07
CA THR A 55 -3.29 5.29 8.67
C THR A 55 -4.24 4.16 9.01
N ARG A 56 -4.83 4.24 10.21
CA ARG A 56 -5.78 3.27 10.73
C ARG A 56 -7.06 4.00 11.14
N GLN A 57 -8.17 3.31 10.97
CA GLN A 57 -9.48 3.75 11.44
C GLN A 57 -9.61 3.57 12.95
N ALA A 58 -10.71 4.08 13.50
CA ALA A 58 -11.02 4.00 14.93
C ALA A 58 -11.21 2.56 15.43
N ASP A 59 -11.56 1.62 14.54
CA ASP A 59 -11.67 0.18 14.83
C ASP A 59 -10.32 -0.55 14.76
N GLY A 60 -9.23 0.14 14.42
CA GLY A 60 -7.88 -0.40 14.30
C GLY A 60 -7.53 -0.95 12.92
N LEU A 61 -8.47 -0.98 11.98
CA LEU A 61 -8.23 -1.45 10.61
C LEU A 61 -7.45 -0.40 9.81
N ILE A 62 -6.54 -0.88 8.96
CA ILE A 62 -5.76 -0.03 8.07
C ILE A 62 -6.69 0.56 6.99
N ASP A 63 -6.65 1.88 6.80
CA ASP A 63 -7.37 2.57 5.72
C ASP A 63 -6.48 3.03 4.57
N ALA A 64 -5.21 3.33 4.87
CA ALA A 64 -4.30 3.88 3.89
C ALA A 64 -2.83 3.64 4.27
N ILE A 65 -1.99 3.50 3.26
CA ILE A 65 -0.54 3.35 3.41
C ILE A 65 0.13 4.36 2.48
N ARG A 66 1.05 5.16 2.99
CA ARG A 66 1.88 6.06 2.20
C ARG A 66 3.20 5.37 1.89
N ILE A 67 3.54 5.28 0.62
CA ILE A 67 4.78 4.66 0.14
C ILE A 67 5.58 5.64 -0.71
N LEU A 68 6.90 5.58 -0.60
CA LEU A 68 7.88 6.23 -1.46
C LEU A 68 8.51 5.17 -2.37
N ARG A 69 8.56 5.39 -3.69
CA ARG A 69 9.24 4.46 -4.60
C ARG A 69 10.74 4.73 -4.63
N LEU A 70 11.55 3.71 -4.33
CA LEU A 70 13.01 3.77 -4.31
C LEU A 70 13.66 3.19 -5.57
N ALA A 71 13.12 2.11 -6.14
CA ALA A 71 13.62 1.43 -7.35
C ALA A 71 12.49 1.10 -8.35
#